data_AF-A0A971ABZ7-F1
#
_entry.id   AF-A0A971ABZ7-F1
#
_cell.length_a   1.000
_cell.length_b   1.000
_cell.length_c   1.000
_cell.angle_alpha   90.00
_cell.angle_beta   90.00
_cell.angle_gamma   90.00
#
_symmetry.space_group_name_H-M   'P 1'
#
loop_
_entity.id
_entity.type
_entity.pdbx_description
1 polymer ?
#
loop_
_entity_poly.entity_id
_entity_poly.type
_entity_poly.pdbx_seq_one_letter_code
_entity_poly.pdbx_strand_id
1 'polypeptide(L)'
;MKPEATPEETKSGGRKPKSKTRLVILLVIVGVLVVGMALATYFFLLKSGPDQVVRMYVVAESTGDYATMRTLLSEDSASLLPPDDQLPPQSEESTLPQMDIGKPVIEGTRATVPVKIKQEVLGAFAGEQELTIVLVKEQGQWKVDLKATVMEEYERRMGGAGLGGPPSEGPAPELRAPAQPAPPAEPTER
;
A
#
# COMPACT_ATOMS: atom_id res chain seq x y z
N MET A 1 24.95 85.20 -23.65
CA MET A 1 24.83 85.26 -22.17
C MET A 1 24.36 83.89 -21.68
N LYS A 2 25.16 83.26 -20.81
CA LYS A 2 24.82 82.04 -20.03
C LYS A 2 23.71 82.37 -19.01
N PRO A 3 22.87 81.40 -18.64
CA PRO A 3 23.13 80.51 -17.49
C PRO A 3 22.90 79.02 -17.87
N GLU A 4 23.82 78.07 -17.69
CA GLU A 4 24.39 77.50 -16.44
C GLU A 4 23.31 76.94 -15.51
N ALA A 5 22.88 75.71 -15.80
CA ALA A 5 22.03 74.88 -14.94
C ALA A 5 22.86 73.72 -14.38
N THR A 6 22.91 73.70 -13.05
CA THR A 6 23.67 72.79 -12.18
C THR A 6 23.11 71.36 -12.22
N PRO A 7 23.94 70.32 -12.32
CA PRO A 7 23.49 68.94 -12.10
C PRO A 7 23.35 68.67 -10.59
N GLU A 8 22.16 68.25 -10.16
CA GLU A 8 21.95 67.75 -8.81
C GLU A 8 22.69 66.44 -8.60
N GLU A 9 23.59 66.46 -7.63
CA GLU A 9 24.35 65.34 -7.11
C GLU A 9 23.42 64.38 -6.35
N THR A 10 22.86 63.39 -7.05
CA THR A 10 22.15 62.29 -6.39
C THR A 10 23.18 61.41 -5.69
N LYS A 11 23.36 61.69 -4.41
CA LYS A 11 24.13 60.97 -3.40
C LYS A 11 23.90 59.45 -3.51
N SER A 12 24.78 58.78 -4.23
CA SER A 12 24.86 57.32 -4.30
C SER A 12 25.22 56.80 -2.91
N GLY A 13 24.19 56.38 -2.16
CA GLY A 13 24.34 55.72 -0.88
C GLY A 13 25.09 54.40 -1.07
N GLY A 14 26.40 54.43 -0.77
CA GLY A 14 27.26 53.27 -0.79
C GLY A 14 26.68 52.14 0.06
N ARG A 15 26.05 51.15 -0.60
CA ARG A 15 25.67 49.89 0.02
C ARG A 15 26.95 49.15 0.37
N LYS A 16 27.32 49.18 1.66
CA LYS A 16 28.42 48.37 2.21
C LYS A 16 28.21 46.90 1.81
N PRO A 17 29.18 46.23 1.17
CA PRO A 17 29.08 44.82 0.83
C PRO A 17 29.22 43.98 2.10
N LYS A 18 28.11 43.77 2.82
CA LYS A 18 28.02 42.84 3.95
C LYS A 18 27.01 41.74 3.63
N SER A 19 27.43 40.69 2.93
CA SER A 19 26.56 39.50 2.82
C SER A 19 27.22 38.15 2.62
N LYS A 20 28.56 38.03 2.54
CA LYS A 20 29.21 36.71 2.41
C LYS A 20 28.91 35.81 3.62
N THR A 21 28.92 36.37 4.83
CA THR A 21 28.63 35.61 6.06
C THR A 21 27.17 35.18 6.16
N ARG A 22 26.22 35.98 5.65
CA ARG A 22 24.79 35.63 5.66
C ARG A 22 24.46 34.54 4.64
N LEU A 23 25.14 34.52 3.49
CA LEU A 23 24.99 33.47 2.48
C LEU A 23 25.49 32.11 2.99
N VAL A 24 26.65 32.08 3.65
CA VAL A 24 27.23 30.83 4.20
C VAL A 24 26.34 30.24 5.29
N ILE A 25 25.82 31.05 6.22
CA ILE A 25 24.91 30.58 7.27
C ILE A 25 23.63 30.00 6.64
N LEU A 26 23.08 30.65 5.62
CA LEU A 26 21.85 30.21 4.97
C LEU A 26 22.05 28.88 4.21
N LEU A 27 23.20 28.71 3.54
CA LEU A 27 23.58 27.45 2.90
C LEU A 27 23.75 26.30 3.91
N VAL A 28 24.35 26.56 5.07
CA VAL A 28 24.48 25.55 6.13
C VAL A 28 23.12 25.14 6.68
N ILE A 29 22.21 26.10 6.93
CA ILE A 29 20.84 25.80 7.41
C ILE A 29 20.08 24.97 6.39
N VAL A 30 20.14 25.34 5.10
CA VAL A 30 19.50 24.56 4.02
C VAL A 30 20.13 23.17 3.93
N GLY A 31 21.45 23.05 4.02
CA GLY A 31 22.14 21.75 4.04
C GLY A 31 21.68 20.85 5.18
N VAL A 32 21.60 21.39 6.41
CA VAL A 32 21.12 20.64 7.59
C VAL A 32 19.64 20.27 7.45
N LEU A 33 18.80 21.15 6.89
CA LEU A 33 17.39 20.85 6.62
C LEU A 33 17.23 19.71 5.61
N VAL A 34 17.99 19.74 4.51
CA VAL A 34 17.93 18.69 3.48
C VAL A 34 18.41 17.35 4.04
N VAL A 35 19.52 17.34 4.80
CA VAL A 35 20.04 16.11 5.43
C VAL A 35 19.08 15.59 6.52
N GLY A 36 18.51 16.49 7.34
CA GLY A 36 17.53 16.14 8.37
C GLY A 36 16.25 15.55 7.79
N MET A 37 15.75 16.12 6.69
CA MET A 37 14.60 15.58 5.95
C MET A 37 14.92 14.19 5.40
N ALA A 38 16.06 14.00 4.73
CA ALA A 38 16.45 12.70 4.18
C ALA A 38 16.57 11.60 5.25
N LEU A 39 17.11 11.93 6.43
CA LEU A 39 17.20 11.01 7.56
C LEU A 39 15.82 10.66 8.14
N ALA A 40 14.90 11.62 8.21
CA ALA A 40 13.53 11.38 8.68
C ALA A 40 12.78 10.44 7.73
N THR A 41 12.89 10.65 6.40
CA THR A 41 12.31 9.72 5.41
C THR A 41 12.92 8.33 5.54
N TYR A 42 14.24 8.24 5.73
CA TYR A 42 14.93 6.96 5.91
C TYR A 42 14.46 6.22 7.17
N PHE A 43 14.29 6.92 8.30
CA PHE A 43 13.77 6.33 9.54
C PHE A 43 12.31 5.89 9.42
N PHE A 44 11.50 6.63 8.66
CA PHE A 44 10.12 6.27 8.40
C PHE A 44 10.05 5.01 7.51
N LEU A 45 10.92 4.91 6.51
CA LEU A 45 11.05 3.74 5.62
C LEU A 45 11.56 2.49 6.35
N LEU A 46 12.47 2.63 7.31
CA LEU A 46 12.97 1.52 8.15
C LEU A 46 11.91 0.96 9.12
N LYS A 47 10.86 1.72 9.40
CA LYS A 47 9.82 1.35 10.37
C LYS A 47 8.50 0.94 9.75
N SER A 48 8.39 0.94 8.43
CA SER A 48 7.21 0.45 7.72
C SER A 48 6.97 -1.00 8.12
N GLY A 49 5.84 -1.25 8.80
CA GLY A 49 5.39 -2.60 9.14
C GLY A 49 5.05 -3.40 7.88
N PRO A 50 4.99 -4.74 7.97
CA PRO A 50 4.61 -5.57 6.84
C PRO A 50 3.21 -5.23 6.30
N ASP A 51 2.28 -4.83 7.16
CA ASP A 51 0.94 -4.35 6.80
C ASP A 51 0.98 -3.09 5.93
N GLN A 52 1.89 -2.16 6.25
CA GLN A 52 2.05 -0.92 5.49
C GLN A 52 2.68 -1.17 4.12
N VAL A 53 3.69 -2.06 4.06
CA VAL A 53 4.30 -2.45 2.78
C VAL A 53 3.29 -3.11 1.87
N VAL A 54 2.44 -4.01 2.39
CA VAL A 54 1.35 -4.63 1.63
C VAL A 54 0.35 -3.59 1.14
N ARG A 55 -0.07 -2.65 1.99
CA ARG A 55 -0.96 -1.57 1.57
C ARG A 55 -0.38 -0.77 0.41
N MET A 56 0.89 -0.36 0.52
CA MET A 56 1.55 0.41 -0.52
C MET A 56 1.68 -0.40 -1.82
N TYR A 57 1.96 -1.70 -1.71
CA TYR A 57 2.05 -2.60 -2.86
C TYR A 57 0.71 -2.73 -3.58
N VAL A 58 -0.39 -3.01 -2.87
CA VAL A 58 -1.73 -3.16 -3.47
C VAL A 58 -2.19 -1.84 -4.11
N VAL A 59 -1.90 -0.71 -3.47
CA VAL A 59 -2.18 0.62 -4.05
C VAL A 59 -1.39 0.81 -5.34
N ALA A 60 -0.08 0.57 -5.33
CA ALA A 60 0.78 0.73 -6.51
C ALA A 60 0.37 -0.22 -7.65
N GLU A 61 -0.01 -1.46 -7.33
CA GLU A 61 -0.55 -2.40 -8.31
C GLU A 61 -1.87 -1.89 -8.91
N SER A 62 -2.80 -1.39 -8.08
CA SER A 62 -4.08 -0.87 -8.56
C SER A 62 -3.94 0.37 -9.44
N THR A 63 -2.96 1.24 -9.17
CA THR A 63 -2.73 2.47 -9.94
C THR A 63 -1.80 2.26 -11.14
N GLY A 64 -1.14 1.11 -11.25
CA GLY A 64 -0.09 0.87 -12.23
C GLY A 64 1.18 1.67 -11.95
N ASP A 65 1.46 2.02 -10.69
CA ASP A 65 2.70 2.67 -10.27
C ASP A 65 3.83 1.64 -10.10
N TYR A 66 4.34 1.17 -11.23
CA TYR A 66 5.41 0.18 -11.27
C TYR A 66 6.73 0.66 -10.68
N ALA A 67 6.98 1.97 -10.69
CA ALA A 67 8.16 2.54 -10.05
C ALA A 67 8.11 2.29 -8.55
N THR A 68 6.97 2.61 -7.91
CA THR A 68 6.75 2.28 -6.49
C THR A 68 6.75 0.77 -6.28
N MET A 69 6.09 -0.03 -7.12
CA MET A 69 6.10 -1.49 -6.99
C MET A 69 7.52 -2.05 -6.95
N ARG A 70 8.39 -1.70 -7.92
CA ARG A 70 9.80 -2.14 -7.97
C ARG A 70 10.53 -1.88 -6.64
N THR A 71 10.26 -0.76 -5.98
CA THR A 71 10.90 -0.44 -4.69
C THR A 71 10.37 -1.27 -3.51
N LEU A 72 9.16 -1.83 -3.62
CA LEU A 72 8.52 -2.64 -2.59
C LEU A 72 8.77 -4.13 -2.76
N LEU A 73 9.19 -4.58 -3.96
CA LEU A 73 9.50 -5.97 -4.24
C LEU A 73 10.88 -6.39 -3.73
N SER A 74 11.04 -7.68 -3.44
CA SER A 74 12.35 -8.29 -3.20
C SER A 74 13.20 -8.23 -4.47
N GLU A 75 14.53 -8.31 -4.35
CA GLU A 75 15.43 -8.27 -5.51
C GLU A 75 15.07 -9.35 -6.55
N ASP A 76 14.82 -10.58 -6.08
CA ASP A 76 14.39 -11.70 -6.92
C ASP A 76 13.04 -11.42 -7.61
N SER A 77 12.08 -10.81 -6.89
CA SER A 77 10.75 -10.52 -7.43
C SER A 77 10.72 -9.32 -8.36
N ALA A 78 11.60 -8.33 -8.16
CA ALA A 78 11.71 -7.15 -9.02
C ALA A 78 12.12 -7.52 -10.44
N SER A 79 12.88 -8.61 -10.60
CA SER A 79 13.26 -9.17 -11.90
C SER A 79 12.10 -9.79 -12.69
N LEU A 80 10.98 -10.10 -12.02
CA LEU A 80 9.77 -10.64 -12.65
C LEU A 80 8.92 -9.56 -13.32
N LEU A 81 9.15 -8.29 -12.98
CA LEU A 81 8.44 -7.19 -13.63
C LEU A 81 9.00 -6.97 -15.05
N PRO A 82 8.15 -6.66 -16.04
CA PRO A 82 8.60 -6.28 -17.38
C PRO A 82 9.59 -5.11 -17.31
N PRO A 83 10.46 -4.93 -18.32
CA PRO A 83 11.26 -3.71 -18.43
C PRO A 83 10.35 -2.49 -18.63
N ASP A 84 10.84 -1.30 -18.26
CA ASP A 84 10.01 -0.09 -18.14
C ASP A 84 9.35 0.35 -19.47
N ASP A 85 9.94 -0.03 -20.61
CA ASP A 85 9.41 0.24 -21.95
C ASP A 85 8.20 -0.62 -22.33
N GLN A 86 7.92 -1.69 -21.58
CA GLN A 86 6.81 -2.62 -21.81
C GLN A 86 5.68 -2.47 -20.78
N LEU A 87 5.83 -1.56 -19.83
CA LEU A 87 4.82 -1.32 -18.80
C LEU A 87 3.66 -0.51 -19.39
N PRO A 88 2.40 -0.85 -19.06
CA PRO A 88 1.27 -0.03 -19.45
C PRO A 88 1.37 1.35 -18.76
N PRO A 89 0.79 2.40 -19.38
CA PRO A 89 0.76 3.72 -18.76
C PRO A 89 0.01 3.67 -17.43
N GLN A 90 0.50 4.43 -16.46
CA GLN A 90 -0.16 4.61 -15.17
C GLN A 90 -1.57 5.16 -15.39
N SER A 91 -2.57 4.55 -14.75
CA SER A 91 -3.96 5.00 -14.85
C SER A 91 -4.22 6.12 -13.84
N GLU A 92 -4.59 7.31 -14.32
CA GLU A 92 -5.00 8.41 -13.45
C GLU A 92 -6.41 8.19 -12.87
N GLU A 93 -7.23 7.33 -13.49
CA GLU A 93 -8.62 7.07 -13.11
C GLU A 93 -8.79 5.83 -12.23
N SER A 94 -7.71 5.32 -11.62
CA SER A 94 -7.81 4.12 -10.80
C SER A 94 -8.55 4.38 -9.50
N THR A 95 -9.69 3.73 -9.33
CA THR A 95 -10.40 3.69 -8.05
C THR A 95 -9.66 2.73 -7.14
N LEU A 96 -9.16 3.23 -6.01
CA LEU A 96 -8.46 2.40 -5.04
C LEU A 96 -9.39 1.28 -4.55
N PRO A 97 -8.95 0.02 -4.59
CA PRO A 97 -9.79 -1.08 -4.14
C PRO A 97 -10.05 -0.96 -2.63
N GLN A 98 -11.26 -1.31 -2.21
CA GLN A 98 -11.55 -1.49 -0.80
C GLN A 98 -10.81 -2.75 -0.32
N MET A 99 -9.83 -2.55 0.54
CA MET A 99 -8.98 -3.63 1.07
C MET A 99 -9.09 -3.71 2.59
N ASP A 100 -9.19 -4.93 3.09
CA ASP A 100 -9.05 -5.25 4.51
C ASP A 100 -7.76 -6.06 4.69
N ILE A 101 -6.80 -5.48 5.41
CA ILE A 101 -5.47 -6.07 5.64
C ILE A 101 -5.50 -6.68 7.03
N GLY A 102 -5.41 -8.01 7.08
CA GLY A 102 -5.39 -8.74 8.34
C GLY A 102 -4.06 -8.59 9.08
N LYS A 103 -4.01 -9.17 10.28
CA LYS A 103 -2.82 -9.09 11.13
C LYS A 103 -1.66 -9.90 10.51
N PRO A 104 -0.45 -9.32 10.38
CA PRO A 104 0.71 -10.04 9.88
C PRO A 104 1.13 -11.15 10.85
N VAL A 105 1.49 -12.32 10.31
CA VAL A 105 2.18 -13.39 11.04
C VAL A 105 3.66 -13.29 10.68
N ILE A 106 4.51 -12.98 11.67
CA ILE A 106 5.93 -12.71 11.46
C ILE A 106 6.76 -13.89 12.00
N GLU A 107 7.57 -14.48 11.13
CA GLU A 107 8.45 -15.62 11.41
C GLU A 107 9.89 -15.25 11.05
N GLY A 108 10.59 -14.61 11.99
CA GLY A 108 11.97 -14.17 11.81
C GLY A 108 12.11 -13.10 10.71
N THR A 109 12.69 -13.49 9.57
CA THR A 109 12.88 -12.62 8.39
C THR A 109 11.77 -12.75 7.36
N ARG A 110 10.72 -13.52 7.64
CA ARG A 110 9.54 -13.66 6.78
C ARG A 110 8.29 -13.18 7.50
N ALA A 111 7.32 -12.72 6.72
CA ALA A 111 5.99 -12.42 7.22
C ALA A 111 4.94 -12.81 6.18
N THR A 112 3.79 -13.30 6.64
CA THR A 112 2.61 -13.54 5.79
C THR A 112 1.50 -12.60 6.23
N VAL A 113 0.80 -12.02 5.25
CA VAL A 113 -0.23 -11.01 5.47
C VAL A 113 -1.47 -11.40 4.68
N PRO A 114 -2.57 -11.81 5.36
CA PRO A 114 -3.83 -12.05 4.68
C PRO A 114 -4.46 -10.72 4.28
N VAL A 115 -4.95 -10.63 3.05
CA VAL A 115 -5.61 -9.45 2.48
C VAL A 115 -6.92 -9.88 1.85
N LYS A 116 -7.98 -9.12 2.12
CA LYS A 116 -9.27 -9.23 1.45
C LYS A 116 -9.44 -8.03 0.55
N ILE A 117 -9.60 -8.25 -0.75
CA ILE A 117 -9.89 -7.22 -1.73
C ILE A 117 -11.36 -7.34 -2.14
N LYS A 118 -12.13 -6.27 -1.95
CA LYS A 118 -13.47 -6.16 -2.49
C LYS A 118 -13.38 -5.46 -3.83
N GLN A 119 -13.65 -6.20 -4.89
CA GLN A 119 -13.60 -5.66 -6.24
C GLN A 119 -15.00 -5.20 -6.65
N GLU A 120 -15.11 -3.92 -7.00
CA GLU A 120 -16.29 -3.35 -7.59
C GLU A 120 -16.01 -3.12 -9.08
N VAL A 121 -16.81 -3.73 -9.94
CA VAL A 121 -16.66 -3.62 -11.40
C VAL A 121 -17.91 -2.93 -11.93
N LEU A 122 -17.74 -1.70 -12.44
CA LEU A 122 -18.80 -0.89 -13.04
C LEU A 122 -20.03 -0.70 -12.13
N GLY A 123 -19.81 -0.51 -10.82
CA GLY A 123 -20.88 -0.33 -9.84
C GLY A 123 -21.58 -1.62 -9.42
N ALA A 124 -21.10 -2.78 -9.86
CA ALA A 124 -21.56 -4.09 -9.40
C ALA A 124 -20.47 -4.78 -8.57
N PHE A 125 -20.87 -5.40 -7.45
CA PHE A 125 -19.97 -6.15 -6.60
C PHE A 125 -19.52 -7.43 -7.32
N ALA A 126 -18.23 -7.54 -7.63
CA ALA A 126 -17.65 -8.67 -8.35
C ALA A 126 -17.21 -9.81 -7.42
N GLY A 127 -17.21 -9.58 -6.10
CA GLY A 127 -16.85 -10.57 -5.09
C GLY A 127 -15.78 -10.08 -4.11
N GLU A 128 -15.53 -10.90 -3.09
CA GLU A 128 -14.36 -10.75 -2.21
C GLU A 128 -13.28 -11.74 -2.65
N GLN A 129 -12.07 -11.24 -2.89
CA GLN A 129 -10.90 -12.06 -3.12
C GLN A 129 -10.03 -12.06 -1.88
N GLU A 130 -9.81 -13.25 -1.31
CA GLU A 130 -8.82 -13.48 -0.26
C GLU A 130 -7.49 -13.86 -0.89
N LEU A 131 -6.43 -13.15 -0.52
CA LEU A 131 -5.06 -13.41 -0.96
C LEU A 131 -4.09 -13.32 0.21
N THR A 132 -3.05 -14.15 0.22
CA THR A 132 -1.99 -14.11 1.23
C THR A 132 -0.71 -13.59 0.60
N ILE A 133 -0.23 -12.42 1.05
CA ILE A 133 1.01 -11.84 0.55
C ILE A 133 2.16 -12.23 1.48
N VAL A 134 3.23 -12.74 0.87
CA VAL A 134 4.47 -13.09 1.55
C VAL A 134 5.44 -11.94 1.45
N LEU A 135 6.05 -11.59 2.58
CA LEU A 135 7.11 -10.61 2.68
C LEU A 135 8.39 -11.25 3.22
N VAL A 136 9.51 -10.75 2.74
CA VAL A 136 10.85 -11.07 3.20
C VAL A 136 11.54 -9.80 3.71
N LYS A 137 12.38 -9.95 4.72
CA LYS A 137 13.14 -8.84 5.30
C LYS A 137 14.53 -8.78 4.67
N GLU A 138 14.74 -7.83 3.78
CA GLU A 138 16.01 -7.58 3.09
C GLU A 138 16.64 -6.29 3.59
N GLN A 139 17.89 -6.37 4.07
CA GLN A 139 18.63 -5.21 4.61
C GLN A 139 17.85 -4.43 5.69
N GLY A 140 17.02 -5.15 6.46
CA GLY A 140 16.19 -4.56 7.51
C GLY A 140 14.85 -4.00 7.06
N GLN A 141 14.55 -3.99 5.75
CA GLN A 141 13.28 -3.53 5.17
C GLN A 141 12.41 -4.71 4.76
N TRP A 142 11.10 -4.60 4.97
CA TRP A 142 10.15 -5.57 4.44
C TRP A 142 9.94 -5.34 2.94
N LYS A 143 10.00 -6.42 2.16
CA LYS A 143 9.78 -6.45 0.72
C LYS A 143 8.82 -7.56 0.36
N VAL A 144 8.00 -7.35 -0.66
CA VAL A 144 7.05 -8.36 -1.17
C VAL A 144 7.82 -9.39 -1.99
N ASP A 145 7.64 -10.66 -1.65
CA ASP A 145 8.16 -11.79 -2.43
C ASP A 145 7.01 -12.34 -3.30
N LEU A 146 6.96 -11.88 -4.56
CA LEU A 146 5.93 -12.29 -5.52
C LEU A 146 6.02 -13.78 -5.82
N LYS A 147 7.23 -14.33 -5.90
CA LYS A 147 7.41 -15.75 -6.20
C LYS A 147 6.83 -16.60 -5.07
N ALA A 148 7.16 -16.28 -3.83
CA ALA A 148 6.59 -16.97 -2.67
C ALA A 148 5.07 -16.77 -2.58
N THR A 149 4.59 -15.55 -2.80
CA THR A 149 3.15 -15.22 -2.80
C THR A 149 2.38 -16.04 -3.84
N VAL A 150 2.87 -16.10 -5.08
CA VAL A 150 2.24 -16.87 -6.16
C VAL A 150 2.29 -18.37 -5.87
N MET A 151 3.41 -18.87 -5.34
CA MET A 151 3.53 -20.29 -4.97
C MET A 151 2.59 -20.66 -3.83
N GLU A 152 2.48 -19.83 -2.79
CA GLU A 152 1.56 -20.07 -1.67
C GLU A 152 0.09 -20.06 -2.14
N GLU A 153 -0.28 -19.12 -3.01
CA GLU A 153 -1.61 -19.11 -3.63
C GLU A 153 -1.86 -20.31 -4.54
N TYR A 154 -0.85 -20.73 -5.30
CA TYR A 154 -0.92 -21.90 -6.15
C TYR A 154 -1.09 -23.17 -5.32
N GLU A 155 -0.31 -23.36 -4.26
CA GLU A 155 -0.41 -24.48 -3.33
C GLU A 155 -1.74 -24.46 -2.59
N ARG A 156 -2.24 -23.29 -2.18
CA ARG A 156 -3.56 -23.15 -1.56
C ARG A 156 -4.67 -23.61 -2.52
N ARG A 157 -4.59 -23.22 -3.80
CA ARG A 157 -5.57 -23.64 -4.83
C ARG A 157 -5.45 -25.12 -5.18
N MET A 158 -4.25 -25.62 -5.39
CA MET A 158 -4.00 -27.00 -5.83
C MET A 158 -4.11 -28.01 -4.69
N GLY A 159 -3.54 -27.69 -3.53
CA GLY A 159 -3.63 -28.48 -2.31
C GLY A 159 -5.04 -28.46 -1.70
N GLY A 160 -5.77 -27.35 -1.86
CA GLY A 160 -7.20 -27.27 -1.53
C GLY A 160 -8.10 -28.06 -2.48
N ALA A 161 -7.72 -28.20 -3.75
CA ALA A 161 -8.45 -29.01 -4.75
C ALA A 161 -8.24 -30.53 -4.58
N GLY A 162 -7.28 -30.97 -3.76
CA GLY A 162 -7.06 -32.39 -3.46
C GLY A 162 -8.02 -32.98 -2.40
N LEU A 163 -8.69 -32.14 -1.61
CA LEU A 163 -9.67 -32.56 -0.59
C LEU A 163 -10.98 -31.76 -0.63
N GLY A 164 -11.05 -30.69 -1.42
CA GLY A 164 -12.29 -30.06 -1.84
C GLY A 164 -12.95 -30.89 -2.92
N GLY A 165 -13.68 -31.94 -2.52
CA GLY A 165 -14.88 -32.30 -3.25
C GLY A 165 -15.75 -31.06 -3.50
N PRO A 166 -16.76 -31.12 -4.40
CA PRO A 166 -17.74 -30.03 -4.51
C PRO A 166 -18.10 -29.59 -3.10
N PRO A 167 -18.22 -28.27 -2.83
CA PRO A 167 -18.52 -27.79 -1.49
C PRO A 167 -19.60 -28.72 -0.99
N SER A 168 -19.30 -29.52 0.03
CA SER A 168 -20.32 -30.40 0.57
C SER A 168 -21.41 -29.41 0.89
N GLU A 169 -22.49 -29.45 0.13
CA GLU A 169 -23.74 -28.84 0.55
C GLU A 169 -23.88 -29.44 1.93
N GLY A 170 -23.49 -28.68 2.95
CA GLY A 170 -23.85 -29.01 4.32
C GLY A 170 -25.33 -29.29 4.21
N PRO A 171 -25.80 -30.45 4.69
CA PRO A 171 -27.12 -30.99 4.37
C PRO A 171 -28.09 -29.83 4.36
N ALA A 172 -28.66 -29.55 3.17
CA ALA A 172 -29.51 -28.40 2.92
C ALA A 172 -30.34 -28.18 4.18
N PRO A 173 -30.24 -27.00 4.84
CA PRO A 173 -30.72 -26.79 6.20
C PRO A 173 -32.04 -27.50 6.32
N GLU A 174 -32.03 -28.61 7.07
CA GLU A 174 -33.17 -29.52 7.15
C GLU A 174 -34.35 -28.62 7.44
N LEU A 175 -35.25 -28.50 6.46
CA LEU A 175 -36.47 -27.70 6.57
C LEU A 175 -37.16 -28.25 7.80
N ARG A 176 -36.89 -27.62 8.96
CA ARG A 176 -37.54 -27.96 10.21
C ARG A 176 -39.00 -27.76 9.91
N ALA A 177 -39.69 -28.89 9.74
CA ALA A 177 -41.12 -28.88 9.58
C ALA A 177 -41.68 -28.00 10.71
N PRO A 178 -42.60 -27.07 10.40
CA PRO A 178 -43.22 -26.26 11.44
C PRO A 178 -43.71 -27.21 12.53
N ALA A 179 -43.33 -26.92 13.77
CA ALA A 179 -43.66 -27.74 14.92
C ALA A 179 -45.14 -28.12 14.85
N GLN A 180 -45.42 -29.43 14.80
CA GLN A 180 -46.78 -29.93 14.85
C GLN A 180 -47.45 -29.33 16.10
N PRO A 181 -48.61 -28.66 15.97
CA PRO A 181 -49.30 -28.12 17.12
C PRO A 181 -49.62 -29.26 18.09
N ALA A 182 -49.34 -29.04 19.37
CA ALA A 182 -49.60 -30.02 20.41
C ALA A 182 -51.08 -30.46 20.36
N PRO A 183 -51.37 -31.77 20.51
CA PRO A 183 -52.74 -32.24 20.56
C PRO A 183 -53.50 -31.57 21.71
N PRO A 184 -54.79 -31.23 21.54
CA PRO A 184 -55.59 -30.64 22.60
C PRO A 184 -55.64 -31.60 23.81
N ALA A 185 -55.43 -31.05 25.00
CA ALA A 185 -55.51 -31.79 26.24
C ALA A 185 -56.90 -32.41 26.40
N GLU A 186 -56.96 -33.72 26.65
CA GLU A 186 -58.22 -34.42 26.92
C GLU A 186 -58.90 -33.82 28.17
N PRO A 187 -60.22 -33.57 28.11
CA PRO A 187 -60.95 -33.07 29.25
C PRO A 187 -60.98 -34.15 30.33
N THR A 188 -60.38 -33.86 31.47
CA THR A 188 -60.53 -34.67 32.69
C THR A 188 -61.98 -34.55 33.17
N GLU A 189 -62.79 -35.58 32.95
CA GLU A 189 -64.12 -35.70 33.56
C GLU A 189 -63.97 -35.67 35.09
N ARG A 190 -64.77 -34.81 35.74
CA ARG A 190 -64.95 -34.75 37.19
C ARG A 190 -66.33 -35.26 37.55
#